data_AF-M4GQ72-F1
#
_entry.id   AF-M4GQ72-F1
#
_cell.length_a   1.000
_cell.length_b   1.000
_cell.length_c   1.000
_cell.angle_alpha   90.00
_cell.angle_beta   90.00
_cell.angle_gamma   90.00
#
_symmetry.space_group_name_H-M   'P 1'
#
loop_
_entity.id
_entity.type
_entity.pdbx_description
1 polymer ?
#
loop_
_entity_poly.entity_id
_entity_poly.type
_entity_poly.pdbx_seq_one_letter_code
_entity_poly.pdbx_strand_id
1 'polypeptide(L)'
;TTTSIGLAQALNRIGKKATVVLREPSLGPVFGIKGGAAGGGYSQVIPMEDINLHFTGDISAVEKAHNLLAALIDNNIQLKNSDGNLGIDPRTVEWKRVMDMNERSLRDIVIGLGGTTEGVPRQSGFEITAASEVMATLCMSSDLMNLKERLGNIFVGYTYGDKPVFARDLKANGAMAALLKDAIKPNLVQTLEGTPAII
;
A
#
# COMPACT_ATOMS: atom_id res chain seq x y z
N THR A 1 -3.18 -0.42 21.39
CA THR A 1 -2.73 0.97 21.14
C THR A 1 -2.66 1.80 22.42
N THR A 2 -3.76 1.95 23.17
CA THR A 2 -3.81 2.80 24.38
C THR A 2 -2.69 2.50 25.38
N THR A 3 -2.44 1.22 25.69
CA THR A 3 -1.36 0.82 26.61
C THR A 3 0.03 1.20 26.09
N SER A 4 0.28 1.09 24.78
CA SER A 4 1.57 1.46 24.18
C SER A 4 1.83 2.97 24.30
N ILE A 5 0.79 3.78 24.06
CA ILE A 5 0.85 5.23 24.22
C ILE A 5 1.05 5.59 25.70
N GLY A 6 0.21 5.05 26.58
CA GLY A 6 0.29 5.30 28.03
C GLY A 6 1.61 4.88 28.65
N LEU A 7 2.21 3.77 28.18
CA LEU A 7 3.53 3.34 28.63
C LEU A 7 4.62 4.33 28.21
N ALA A 8 4.61 4.82 26.96
CA ALA A 8 5.58 5.81 26.52
C ALA A 8 5.44 7.14 27.28
N GLN A 9 4.20 7.57 27.54
CA GLN A 9 3.91 8.73 28.40
C GLN A 9 4.48 8.52 29.81
N ALA A 10 4.18 7.38 30.44
CA ALA A 10 4.67 7.05 31.78
C ALA A 10 6.20 6.96 31.88
N LEU A 11 6.86 6.38 30.86
CA LEU A 11 8.33 6.33 30.79
C LEU A 11 8.93 7.73 30.77
N ASN A 12 8.38 8.65 29.98
CA ASN A 12 8.86 10.04 29.95
C ASN A 12 8.61 10.75 31.28
N ARG A 13 7.48 10.51 31.96
CA ARG A 13 7.20 11.07 33.30
C ARG A 13 8.22 10.65 34.36
N ILE A 14 8.79 9.45 34.25
CA ILE A 14 9.85 8.97 35.16
C ILE A 14 11.28 9.30 34.67
N GLY A 15 11.40 10.21 33.70
CA GLY A 15 12.68 10.70 33.18
C GLY A 15 13.38 9.76 32.19
N LYS A 16 12.68 8.73 31.67
CA LYS A 16 13.20 7.87 30.61
C LYS A 16 12.72 8.39 29.25
N LYS A 17 13.66 8.85 28.42
CA LYS A 17 13.35 9.32 27.06
C LYS A 17 12.78 8.16 26.24
N ALA A 18 11.49 8.26 25.90
CA ALA A 18 10.77 7.22 25.16
C ALA A 18 9.95 7.81 24.01
N THR A 19 9.76 7.01 22.97
CA THR A 19 8.91 7.28 21.80
C THR A 19 8.02 6.06 21.57
N VAL A 20 6.79 6.29 21.15
CA VAL A 20 5.88 5.22 20.71
C VAL A 20 5.88 5.13 19.19
N VAL A 21 5.88 3.92 18.65
CA VAL A 21 5.74 3.66 17.21
C VAL A 21 4.44 2.89 17.01
N LEU A 22 3.57 3.41 16.15
CA LEU A 22 2.26 2.84 15.83
C LEU A 22 2.15 2.63 14.32
N ARG A 23 1.01 2.08 13.87
CA ARG A 23 0.68 1.96 12.45
C ARG A 23 -0.35 3.02 12.08
N GLU A 24 -0.23 3.57 10.89
CA GLU A 24 -1.30 4.35 10.27
C GLU A 24 -2.55 3.49 10.08
N PRO A 25 -3.75 3.97 10.46
CA PRO A 25 -4.99 3.27 10.17
C PRO A 25 -5.41 3.43 8.71
N SER A 26 -5.99 2.37 8.13
CA SER A 26 -6.77 2.50 6.90
C SER A 26 -7.97 3.42 7.09
N LEU A 27 -8.23 4.22 6.07
CA LEU A 27 -9.33 5.17 5.95
C LEU A 27 -10.69 4.46 5.75
N GLY A 28 -10.76 3.41 4.92
CA GLY A 28 -12.01 2.69 4.66
C GLY A 28 -12.77 2.23 5.93
N PRO A 29 -12.10 1.57 6.90
CA PRO A 29 -12.70 1.18 8.18
C PRO A 29 -13.24 2.32 9.05
N VAL A 30 -12.69 3.54 8.93
CA VAL A 30 -13.11 4.72 9.70
C VAL A 30 -14.54 5.12 9.35
N PHE A 31 -14.94 4.99 8.08
CA PHE A 31 -16.30 5.24 7.62
C PHE A 31 -17.26 4.06 7.83
N GLY A 32 -16.79 2.97 8.44
CA GLY A 32 -17.58 1.80 8.79
C GLY A 32 -17.94 1.78 10.28
N ILE A 33 -17.44 0.77 10.99
CA ILE A 33 -17.76 0.49 12.41
C ILE A 33 -16.56 0.80 13.33
N LYS A 34 -15.34 0.90 12.80
CA LYS A 34 -14.12 1.06 13.62
C LYS A 34 -13.90 2.52 14.00
N GLY A 35 -13.98 2.80 15.31
CA GLY A 35 -13.48 4.04 15.90
C GLY A 35 -11.95 4.14 15.88
N GLY A 36 -11.43 5.34 16.19
CA GLY A 36 -10.05 5.77 15.97
C GLY A 36 -8.96 4.81 16.45
N ALA A 37 -7.94 4.59 15.61
CA ALA A 37 -6.85 3.65 15.89
C ALA A 37 -5.72 4.23 16.75
N ALA A 38 -5.75 5.54 17.00
CA ALA A 38 -4.70 6.32 17.65
C ALA A 38 -4.80 6.38 19.19
N GLY A 39 -5.51 5.42 19.83
CA GLY A 39 -5.61 5.29 21.29
C GLY A 39 -6.98 5.69 21.85
N GLY A 40 -7.06 5.93 23.16
CA GLY A 40 -8.33 6.21 23.85
C GLY A 40 -8.14 6.95 25.18
N GLY A 41 -9.11 7.79 25.56
CA GLY A 41 -9.05 8.57 26.79
C GLY A 41 -7.87 9.55 26.81
N TYR A 42 -7.14 9.61 27.91
CA TYR A 42 -5.94 10.48 28.06
C TYR A 42 -4.67 9.93 27.39
N SER A 43 -4.73 8.72 26.83
CA SER A 43 -3.61 8.09 26.12
C SER A 43 -3.95 7.96 24.63
N GLN A 44 -3.81 9.09 23.94
CA GLN A 44 -4.08 9.26 22.50
C GLN A 44 -2.93 9.98 21.79
N VAL A 45 -2.78 9.71 20.50
CA VAL A 45 -1.93 10.47 19.58
C VAL A 45 -2.79 11.48 18.82
N ILE A 46 -2.23 12.68 18.60
CA ILE A 46 -2.89 13.83 17.97
C ILE A 46 -2.04 14.41 16.84
N PRO A 47 -2.66 15.06 15.83
CA PRO A 47 -4.10 15.26 15.63
C PRO A 47 -4.83 14.01 15.11
N MET A 48 -5.88 13.58 15.82
CA MET A 48 -6.57 12.30 15.53
C MET A 48 -7.36 12.33 14.21
N GLU A 49 -7.88 13.50 13.83
CA GLU A 49 -8.62 13.67 12.57
C GLU A 49 -7.72 13.45 11.35
N ASP A 50 -6.53 14.05 11.34
CA ASP A 50 -5.57 13.86 10.26
C ASP A 50 -5.12 12.39 10.18
N ILE A 51 -4.78 11.79 11.33
CA ILE A 51 -4.29 10.39 11.41
C ILE A 51 -5.33 9.38 10.91
N ASN A 52 -6.63 9.62 11.13
CA ASN A 52 -7.68 8.70 10.70
C ASN A 52 -8.16 8.96 9.26
N LEU A 53 -7.75 10.06 8.64
CA LEU A 53 -8.15 10.43 7.29
C LEU A 53 -6.97 10.29 6.32
N HIS A 54 -6.55 11.38 5.69
CA HIS A 54 -5.51 11.35 4.66
C HIS A 54 -4.10 11.35 5.23
N PHE A 55 -3.96 11.78 6.50
CA PHE A 55 -2.70 12.03 7.17
C PHE A 55 -1.67 12.71 6.25
N THR A 56 -0.53 12.09 6.03
CA THR A 56 0.55 12.56 5.16
C THR A 56 0.45 12.04 3.72
N GLY A 57 -0.55 11.22 3.42
CA GLY A 57 -0.81 10.67 2.09
C GLY A 57 -0.11 9.35 1.79
N ASP A 58 0.43 8.66 2.79
CA ASP A 58 1.26 7.47 2.59
C ASP A 58 0.46 6.29 2.02
N ILE A 59 -0.72 5.99 2.58
CA ILE A 59 -1.63 4.98 2.01
C ILE A 59 -2.04 5.36 0.58
N SER A 60 -2.26 6.65 0.31
CA SER A 60 -2.58 7.14 -1.03
C SER A 60 -1.42 6.99 -2.02
N ALA A 61 -0.17 7.01 -1.56
CA ALA A 61 1.01 6.74 -2.37
C ALA A 61 1.16 5.23 -2.65
N VAL A 62 0.92 4.39 -1.64
CA VAL A 62 0.89 2.93 -1.79
C VAL A 62 -0.19 2.49 -2.79
N GLU A 63 -1.38 3.06 -2.70
CA GLU A 63 -2.49 2.78 -3.63
C GLU A 63 -2.08 3.09 -5.07
N LYS A 64 -1.49 4.28 -5.31
CA LYS A 64 -1.02 4.68 -6.65
C LYS A 64 0.09 3.77 -7.17
N ALA A 65 1.07 3.43 -6.33
CA ALA A 65 2.17 2.55 -6.73
C ALA A 65 1.67 1.13 -7.07
N HIS A 66 0.75 0.59 -6.27
CA HIS A 66 0.15 -0.72 -6.53
C HIS A 66 -0.67 -0.73 -7.82
N ASN A 67 -1.53 0.28 -8.01
CA ASN A 67 -2.39 0.35 -9.19
C ASN A 67 -1.63 0.73 -10.46
N LEU A 68 -0.47 1.39 -10.35
CA LEU A 68 0.46 1.58 -11.47
C LEU A 68 0.95 0.22 -12.00
N LEU A 69 1.36 -0.70 -11.12
CA LEU A 69 1.77 -2.04 -11.54
C LEU A 69 0.61 -2.77 -12.22
N ALA A 70 -0.60 -2.72 -11.65
CA ALA A 70 -1.79 -3.30 -12.27
C ALA A 70 -2.05 -2.74 -13.68
N ALA A 71 -1.93 -1.43 -13.87
CA ALA A 71 -2.09 -0.79 -15.18
C ALA A 71 -1.00 -1.21 -16.17
N LEU A 72 0.26 -1.32 -15.73
CA LEU A 72 1.37 -1.76 -16.58
C LEU A 72 1.22 -3.22 -17.03
N ILE A 73 0.68 -4.09 -16.17
CA ILE A 73 0.37 -5.49 -16.51
C ILE A 73 -0.65 -5.53 -17.66
N ASP A 74 -1.77 -4.84 -17.51
CA ASP A 74 -2.84 -4.86 -18.51
C ASP A 74 -2.41 -4.17 -19.82
N ASN A 75 -1.62 -3.11 -19.73
CA ASN A 75 -0.99 -2.48 -20.90
C ASN A 75 -0.07 -3.47 -21.63
N ASN A 76 0.75 -4.24 -20.91
CA ASN A 76 1.65 -5.22 -21.52
C ASN A 76 0.87 -6.35 -22.22
N ILE A 77 -0.20 -6.84 -21.59
CA ILE A 77 -1.10 -7.83 -22.18
C ILE A 77 -1.72 -7.30 -23.49
N GLN A 78 -2.11 -6.02 -23.53
CA GLN A 78 -2.70 -5.39 -24.72
C GLN A 78 -1.71 -5.23 -25.90
N LEU A 79 -0.39 -5.21 -25.65
CA LEU A 79 0.62 -4.99 -26.70
C LEU A 79 0.69 -6.12 -27.75
N LYS A 80 0.08 -7.29 -27.53
CA LYS A 80 0.09 -8.44 -28.47
C LYS A 80 1.51 -8.73 -28.99
N ASN A 81 1.73 -8.94 -30.28
CA ASN A 81 3.06 -9.31 -30.80
C ASN A 81 4.02 -8.10 -30.99
N SER A 82 3.75 -6.98 -30.33
CA SER A 82 4.60 -5.79 -30.40
C SER A 82 5.85 -5.93 -29.52
N ASP A 83 6.90 -5.18 -29.87
CA ASP A 83 8.13 -5.11 -29.09
C ASP A 83 7.84 -4.74 -27.63
N GLY A 84 8.37 -5.55 -26.71
CA GLY A 84 8.22 -5.35 -25.27
C GLY A 84 7.04 -6.10 -24.62
N ASN A 85 6.20 -6.84 -25.37
CA ASN A 85 5.27 -7.78 -24.75
C ASN A 85 6.04 -8.95 -24.10
N LEU A 86 5.74 -9.24 -22.85
CA LEU A 86 6.35 -10.33 -22.08
C LEU A 86 5.65 -11.67 -22.31
N GLY A 87 4.49 -11.69 -22.97
CA GLY A 87 3.67 -12.87 -23.19
C GLY A 87 2.95 -13.34 -21.93
N ILE A 88 2.54 -12.40 -21.06
CA ILE A 88 1.81 -12.68 -19.81
C ILE A 88 0.51 -13.41 -20.14
N ASP A 89 0.26 -14.54 -19.47
CA ASP A 89 -1.02 -15.23 -19.51
C ASP A 89 -2.00 -14.52 -18.54
N PRO A 90 -3.06 -13.86 -19.04
CA PRO A 90 -4.01 -13.11 -18.21
C PRO A 90 -4.69 -13.94 -17.13
N ARG A 91 -4.75 -15.27 -17.29
CA ARG A 91 -5.38 -16.21 -16.36
C ARG A 91 -4.52 -16.49 -15.12
N THR A 92 -3.22 -16.21 -15.22
CA THR A 92 -2.23 -16.48 -14.18
C THR A 92 -1.85 -15.24 -13.38
N VAL A 93 -2.42 -14.07 -13.72
CA VAL A 93 -2.14 -12.81 -13.03
C VAL A 93 -2.77 -12.86 -11.64
N GLU A 94 -1.93 -12.97 -10.61
CA GLU A 94 -2.35 -12.94 -9.21
C GLU A 94 -2.46 -11.51 -8.68
N TRP A 95 -1.78 -10.56 -9.34
CA TRP A 95 -1.80 -9.15 -8.96
C TRP A 95 -3.17 -8.51 -9.19
N LYS A 96 -3.86 -8.22 -8.09
CA LYS A 96 -5.14 -7.49 -8.05
C LYS A 96 -4.91 -5.97 -8.10
N ARG A 97 -5.97 -5.21 -7.88
CA ARG A 97 -5.92 -3.76 -7.63
C ARG A 97 -6.16 -3.48 -6.16
N VAL A 98 -5.92 -2.26 -5.72
CA VAL A 98 -6.26 -1.84 -4.35
C VAL A 98 -6.99 -0.52 -4.30
N MET A 99 -7.79 -0.36 -3.27
CA MET A 99 -8.45 0.88 -2.89
C MET A 99 -8.61 0.89 -1.37
N ASP A 100 -8.34 2.00 -0.70
CA ASP A 100 -8.52 2.09 0.74
C ASP A 100 -9.98 2.37 1.15
N MET A 101 -10.89 1.55 0.65
CA MET A 101 -12.34 1.62 0.89
C MET A 101 -12.93 0.26 1.22
N ASN A 102 -13.97 0.27 2.03
CA ASN A 102 -14.74 -0.93 2.35
C ASN A 102 -15.77 -1.25 1.25
N GLU A 103 -15.29 -1.67 0.08
CA GLU A 103 -16.16 -2.04 -1.05
C GLU A 103 -16.14 -3.55 -1.32
N ARG A 104 -17.21 -4.25 -0.90
CA ARG A 104 -17.29 -5.71 -1.05
C ARG A 104 -17.55 -6.15 -2.50
N SER A 105 -18.17 -5.29 -3.31
CA SER A 105 -18.63 -5.61 -4.66
C SER A 105 -17.47 -5.69 -5.66
N LEU A 106 -16.29 -5.19 -5.29
CA LEU A 106 -15.09 -5.20 -6.12
C LEU A 106 -14.17 -6.41 -5.86
N ARG A 107 -14.54 -7.34 -4.97
CA ARG A 107 -13.70 -8.52 -4.66
C ARG A 107 -13.44 -9.41 -5.87
N ASP A 108 -14.46 -9.60 -6.69
CA ASP A 108 -14.43 -10.45 -7.88
C ASP A 108 -15.08 -9.71 -9.04
N ILE A 109 -14.27 -9.32 -10.02
CA ILE A 109 -14.70 -8.53 -11.18
C ILE A 109 -14.12 -9.09 -12.48
N VAL A 110 -14.71 -8.68 -13.60
CA VAL A 110 -14.14 -8.83 -14.94
C VAL A 110 -13.77 -7.45 -15.46
N ILE A 111 -12.52 -7.28 -15.88
CA ILE A 111 -12.01 -6.03 -16.45
C ILE A 111 -11.76 -6.19 -17.95
N GLY A 112 -11.42 -5.10 -18.66
CA GLY A 112 -11.00 -5.15 -20.07
C GLY A 112 -12.15 -5.47 -21.04
N LEU A 113 -13.40 -5.17 -20.63
CA LEU A 113 -14.57 -5.26 -21.50
C LEU A 113 -14.71 -3.97 -22.33
N GLY A 114 -15.46 -4.03 -23.43
CA GLY A 114 -15.77 -2.85 -24.26
C GLY A 114 -15.20 -2.87 -25.68
N GLY A 115 -14.49 -3.93 -26.06
CA GLY A 115 -13.98 -4.14 -27.42
C GLY A 115 -12.45 -4.12 -27.50
N THR A 116 -11.91 -4.17 -28.71
CA THR A 116 -10.47 -4.41 -28.94
C THR A 116 -9.55 -3.26 -28.49
N THR A 117 -10.10 -2.07 -28.26
CA THR A 117 -9.37 -0.89 -27.77
C THR A 117 -9.32 -0.79 -26.25
N GLU A 118 -10.24 -1.46 -25.54
CA GLU A 118 -10.45 -1.30 -24.09
C GLU A 118 -9.67 -2.32 -23.24
N GLY A 119 -8.98 -3.26 -23.89
CA GLY A 119 -8.10 -4.24 -23.25
C GLY A 119 -8.46 -5.70 -23.56
N VAL A 120 -7.87 -6.60 -22.78
CA VAL A 120 -8.13 -8.04 -22.86
C VAL A 120 -8.97 -8.47 -21.64
N PRO A 121 -10.15 -9.08 -21.84
CA PRO A 121 -10.98 -9.54 -20.73
C PRO A 121 -10.26 -10.53 -19.82
N ARG A 122 -10.24 -10.28 -18.51
CA ARG A 122 -9.74 -11.21 -17.49
C ARG A 122 -10.43 -11.02 -16.15
N GLN A 123 -10.39 -12.06 -15.31
CA GLN A 123 -10.78 -11.97 -13.90
C GLN A 123 -9.76 -11.16 -13.10
N SER A 124 -10.26 -10.37 -12.17
CA SER A 124 -9.46 -9.54 -11.26
C SER A 124 -10.27 -9.29 -9.98
N GLY A 125 -9.69 -8.55 -9.04
CA GLY A 125 -10.38 -8.04 -7.86
C GLY A 125 -9.74 -6.77 -7.34
N PHE A 126 -10.33 -6.23 -6.28
CA PHE A 126 -9.74 -5.21 -5.42
C PHE A 126 -9.54 -5.74 -4.00
N GLU A 127 -8.44 -5.32 -3.39
CA GLU A 127 -8.15 -5.51 -1.97
C GLU A 127 -8.02 -4.15 -1.27
N ILE A 128 -8.14 -4.14 0.06
CA ILE A 128 -7.87 -2.91 0.81
C ILE A 128 -6.38 -2.56 0.72
N THR A 129 -6.04 -1.29 0.57
CA THR A 129 -4.64 -0.85 0.33
C THR A 129 -3.66 -1.35 1.39
N ALA A 130 -4.07 -1.47 2.66
CA ALA A 130 -3.24 -2.03 3.71
C ALA A 130 -2.86 -3.52 3.54
N ALA A 131 -3.58 -4.27 2.70
CA ALA A 131 -3.26 -5.66 2.36
C ALA A 131 -2.23 -5.80 1.22
N SER A 132 -1.89 -4.68 0.55
CA SER A 132 -0.95 -4.66 -0.57
C SER A 132 0.44 -5.16 -0.19
N GLU A 133 1.05 -5.97 -1.05
CA GLU A 133 2.48 -6.32 -0.93
C GLU A 133 3.38 -5.06 -1.01
N VAL A 134 2.92 -3.99 -1.68
CA VAL A 134 3.62 -2.70 -1.67
C VAL A 134 3.66 -2.10 -0.26
N MET A 135 2.58 -2.23 0.52
CA MET A 135 2.55 -1.79 1.93
C MET A 135 3.53 -2.61 2.76
N ALA A 136 3.49 -3.94 2.64
CA ALA A 136 4.42 -4.82 3.34
C ALA A 136 5.89 -4.50 2.96
N THR A 137 6.14 -4.22 1.68
CA THR A 137 7.47 -3.85 1.18
C THR A 137 7.93 -2.52 1.77
N LEU A 138 7.06 -1.50 1.82
CA LEU A 138 7.36 -0.20 2.42
C LEU A 138 7.78 -0.37 3.89
N CYS A 139 7.01 -1.14 4.68
CA CYS A 139 7.30 -1.38 6.09
C CYS A 139 8.57 -2.19 6.36
N MET A 140 9.02 -3.00 5.40
CA MET A 140 10.18 -3.90 5.53
C MET A 140 11.45 -3.37 4.84
N SER A 141 11.38 -2.16 4.26
CA SER A 141 12.51 -1.55 3.55
C SER A 141 13.39 -0.73 4.49
N SER A 142 14.72 -0.85 4.32
CA SER A 142 15.70 -0.05 5.08
C SER A 142 15.91 1.36 4.52
N ASP A 143 15.70 1.52 3.22
CA ASP A 143 15.97 2.74 2.46
C ASP A 143 15.30 2.67 1.09
N LEU A 144 15.34 3.76 0.33
CA LEU A 144 14.67 3.89 -0.97
C LEU A 144 15.23 2.91 -2.03
N MET A 145 16.52 2.56 -1.95
CA MET A 145 17.14 1.62 -2.90
C MET A 145 16.71 0.19 -2.58
N ASN A 146 16.68 -0.19 -1.30
CA ASN A 146 16.13 -1.46 -0.86
C ASN A 146 14.64 -1.59 -1.21
N LEU A 147 13.87 -0.51 -1.05
CA LEU A 147 12.46 -0.44 -1.49
C LEU A 147 12.35 -0.72 -2.99
N LYS A 148 13.10 0.01 -3.82
CA LYS A 148 13.09 -0.18 -5.28
C LYS A 148 13.45 -1.60 -5.70
N GLU A 149 14.42 -2.22 -5.04
CA GLU A 149 14.83 -3.60 -5.30
C GLU A 149 13.70 -4.57 -4.98
N ARG A 150 13.14 -4.49 -3.76
CA ARG A 150 12.05 -5.37 -3.31
C ARG A 150 10.81 -5.22 -4.19
N LEU A 151 10.44 -4.00 -4.57
CA LEU A 151 9.34 -3.76 -5.50
C LEU A 151 9.57 -4.45 -6.85
N GLY A 152 10.82 -4.53 -7.32
CA GLY A 152 11.16 -5.26 -8.54
C GLY A 152 11.04 -6.78 -8.43
N ASN A 153 11.05 -7.31 -7.21
CA ASN A 153 10.95 -8.74 -6.92
C ASN A 153 9.52 -9.22 -6.68
N ILE A 154 8.54 -8.30 -6.73
CA ILE A 154 7.11 -8.64 -6.68
C ILE A 154 6.76 -9.54 -7.86
N PHE A 155 6.16 -10.68 -7.54
CA PHE A 155 5.64 -11.64 -8.52
C PHE A 155 4.30 -11.14 -9.09
N VAL A 156 4.12 -11.30 -10.40
CA VAL A 156 2.92 -10.84 -11.12
C VAL A 156 2.05 -12.01 -11.56
N GLY A 157 2.67 -13.03 -12.13
CA GLY A 157 2.01 -14.15 -12.80
C GLY A 157 2.99 -14.89 -13.71
N TYR A 158 2.48 -15.65 -14.65
CA TYR A 158 3.26 -16.42 -15.60
C TYR A 158 3.05 -15.96 -17.04
N THR A 159 4.03 -16.25 -17.87
CA THR A 159 3.86 -16.22 -19.34
C THR A 159 3.12 -17.46 -19.83
N TYR A 160 2.65 -17.45 -21.09
CA TYR A 160 2.09 -18.67 -21.72
C TYR A 160 3.07 -19.87 -21.79
N GLY A 161 4.38 -19.63 -21.60
CA GLY A 161 5.41 -20.66 -21.55
C GLY A 161 5.89 -20.98 -20.13
N ASP A 162 5.06 -20.76 -19.11
CA ASP A 162 5.30 -21.07 -17.70
C ASP A 162 6.53 -20.38 -17.08
N LYS A 163 7.00 -19.27 -17.67
CA LYS A 163 8.05 -18.43 -17.06
C LYS A 163 7.43 -17.43 -16.08
N PRO A 164 7.96 -17.29 -14.86
CA PRO A 164 7.48 -16.30 -13.91
C PRO A 164 7.81 -14.88 -14.39
N VAL A 165 6.88 -13.96 -14.16
CA VAL A 165 6.99 -12.54 -14.49
C VAL A 165 6.99 -11.73 -13.21
N PHE A 166 7.92 -10.79 -13.11
CA PHE A 166 8.09 -9.90 -11.97
C PHE A 166 7.91 -8.44 -12.37
N ALA A 167 7.64 -7.57 -11.40
CA ALA A 167 7.45 -6.13 -11.65
C ALA A 167 8.66 -5.45 -12.33
N ARG A 168 9.89 -5.95 -12.11
CA ARG A 168 11.09 -5.47 -12.81
C ARG A 168 11.08 -5.76 -14.31
N ASP A 169 10.43 -6.84 -14.75
CA ASP A 169 10.34 -7.21 -16.16
C ASP A 169 9.44 -6.22 -16.92
N LEU A 170 8.45 -5.66 -16.22
CA LEU A 170 7.61 -4.54 -16.66
C LEU A 170 8.25 -3.16 -16.48
N LYS A 171 9.49 -3.09 -15.97
CA LYS A 171 10.20 -1.85 -15.62
C LYS A 171 9.42 -0.96 -14.63
N ALA A 172 8.56 -1.54 -13.81
CA ALA A 172 7.65 -0.81 -12.92
C ALA A 172 8.34 -0.28 -11.66
N ASN A 173 9.34 -1.00 -11.15
CA ASN A 173 9.94 -0.77 -9.83
C ASN A 173 10.54 0.64 -9.64
N GLY A 174 11.13 1.23 -10.67
CA GLY A 174 11.63 2.61 -10.61
C GLY A 174 10.51 3.64 -10.44
N ALA A 175 9.42 3.50 -11.20
CA ALA A 175 8.28 4.41 -11.13
C ALA A 175 7.49 4.24 -9.83
N MET A 176 7.31 3.01 -9.36
CA MET A 176 6.70 2.72 -8.06
C MET A 176 7.51 3.32 -6.90
N ALA A 177 8.84 3.16 -6.91
CA ALA A 177 9.71 3.75 -5.90
C ALA A 177 9.65 5.29 -5.92
N ALA A 178 9.51 5.90 -7.10
CA ALA A 178 9.36 7.35 -7.23
C ALA A 178 8.04 7.84 -6.57
N LEU A 179 6.94 7.10 -6.72
CA LEU A 179 5.66 7.40 -6.07
C LEU A 179 5.74 7.29 -4.53
N LEU A 180 6.64 6.45 -4.02
CA LEU A 180 6.82 6.18 -2.58
C LEU A 180 7.97 6.97 -1.94
N LYS A 181 8.60 7.88 -2.69
CA LYS A 181 9.81 8.62 -2.25
C LYS A 181 9.58 9.38 -0.94
N ASP A 182 8.39 9.95 -0.76
CA ASP A 182 8.06 10.68 0.45
C ASP A 182 7.41 9.78 1.51
N ALA A 183 6.60 8.80 1.09
CA ALA A 183 5.93 7.84 1.99
C ALA A 183 6.88 6.90 2.75
N ILE A 184 8.13 6.76 2.31
CA ILE A 184 9.15 6.00 3.07
C ILE A 184 9.67 6.78 4.31
N LYS A 185 9.38 8.08 4.42
CA LYS A 185 9.82 8.90 5.54
C LYS A 185 8.84 8.72 6.70
N PRO A 186 9.31 8.39 7.92
CA PRO A 186 8.42 8.25 9.07
C PRO A 186 7.72 9.55 9.44
N ASN A 187 6.47 9.46 9.91
CA ASN A 187 5.70 10.63 10.29
C ASN A 187 5.82 10.90 11.79
N LEU A 188 6.27 12.10 12.15
CA LEU A 188 6.37 12.51 13.55
C LEU A 188 5.11 13.26 13.99
N VAL A 189 4.50 12.77 15.05
CA VAL A 189 3.36 13.36 15.75
C VAL A 189 3.60 13.30 17.26
N GLN A 190 2.59 13.61 18.08
CA GLN A 190 2.73 13.61 19.53
C GLN A 190 1.51 13.05 20.24
N THR A 191 1.72 12.58 21.46
CA THR A 191 0.62 12.25 22.38
C THR A 191 0.03 13.52 23.01
N LEU A 192 -1.10 13.41 23.71
CA LEU A 192 -1.67 14.49 24.52
C LEU A 192 -0.71 15.10 25.56
N GLU A 193 0.33 14.37 25.98
CA GLU A 193 1.32 14.82 26.96
C GLU A 193 2.62 15.32 26.31
N GLY A 194 2.63 15.55 24.99
CA GLY A 194 3.82 15.99 24.26
C GLY A 194 4.91 14.91 24.11
N THR A 195 4.64 13.65 24.49
CA THR A 195 5.52 12.53 24.18
C THR A 195 5.58 12.33 22.65
N PRO A 196 6.78 12.22 22.04
CA PRO A 196 6.90 11.98 20.61
C PRO A 196 6.33 10.62 20.19
N ALA A 197 5.67 10.59 19.03
CA ALA A 197 5.08 9.40 18.45
C ALA A 197 5.40 9.33 16.95
N ILE A 198 5.74 8.13 16.47
CA ILE A 198 5.94 7.84 15.05
C ILE A 198 4.77 6.99 14.57
N ILE A 199 4.14 7.40 13.48
CA ILE A 199 3.06 6.66 12.80
C ILE A 199 3.52 6.27 11.41
#